data_AF-A0A7W0K510-F1
#
_entry.id   AF-A0A7W0K510-F1
#
_cell.length_a   1.000
_cell.length_b   1.000
_cell.length_c   1.000
_cell.angle_alpha   90.00
_cell.angle_beta   90.00
_cell.angle_gamma   90.00
#
_symmetry.space_group_name_H-M   'P 1'
#
loop_
_entity.id
_entity.type
_entity.pdbx_description
1 polymer ?
#
loop_
_entity_poly.entity_id
_entity_poly.type
_entity_poly.pdbx_seq_one_letter_code
_entity_poly.pdbx_strand_id
1 'polypeptide(L)'
;MRRRMLKSKIHRAVVTSTDLHYEGSISIDTELMALADIREWEQVAVLDVDNGARFETYAIPGDRGQIQLNGAAARLVEVGHRVIVLT
;
A
#
# COMPACT_ATOMS: atom_id res chain seq x y z
N MET A 1 12.42 24.34 13.44
CA MET A 1 12.11 23.78 12.11
C MET A 1 11.89 22.28 12.24
N ARG A 2 10.81 21.71 11.69
CA ARG A 2 10.57 20.25 11.63
C ARG A 2 10.75 19.79 10.16
N ARG A 3 11.45 18.67 9.94
CA ARG A 3 11.63 18.06 8.61
C ARG A 3 10.71 16.85 8.49
N ARG A 4 10.13 16.64 7.30
CA ARG A 4 9.45 15.38 6.95
C ARG A 4 10.46 14.49 6.24
N MET A 5 10.77 13.36 6.85
CA MET A 5 11.68 12.34 6.32
C MET A 5 10.85 11.12 5.91
N LEU A 6 11.34 10.34 4.94
CA LEU A 6 10.79 9.02 4.68
C LEU A 6 11.09 8.12 5.89
N LYS A 7 10.05 7.55 6.50
CA LYS A 7 10.19 6.65 7.65
C LYS A 7 10.35 5.22 7.18
N SER A 8 9.43 4.73 6.36
CA SER A 8 9.39 3.33 5.93
C SER A 8 9.11 3.14 4.45
N LYS A 9 9.53 2.00 3.91
CA LYS A 9 9.32 1.64 2.50
C LYS A 9 9.17 0.14 2.29
N ILE A 10 8.09 -0.26 1.61
CA ILE A 10 7.98 -1.57 0.96
C ILE A 10 8.27 -1.37 -0.52
N HIS A 11 9.34 -1.99 -1.03
CA HIS A 11 9.82 -1.74 -2.39
C HIS A 11 9.37 -2.83 -3.38
N ARG A 12 8.60 -2.44 -4.40
CA ARG A 12 8.18 -3.30 -5.52
C ARG A 12 7.36 -4.52 -5.08
N ALA A 13 6.45 -4.32 -4.13
CA ALA A 13 5.45 -5.30 -3.77
C ALA A 13 4.52 -5.56 -4.98
N VAL A 14 4.08 -6.80 -5.18
CA VAL A 14 3.18 -7.16 -6.28
C VAL A 14 1.75 -7.10 -5.76
N VAL A 15 0.88 -6.33 -6.42
CA VAL A 15 -0.56 -6.27 -6.12
C VAL A 15 -1.15 -7.67 -6.32
N THR A 16 -1.65 -8.27 -5.26
CA THR A 16 -2.19 -9.63 -5.26
C THR A 16 -3.68 -9.66 -5.59
N SER A 17 -4.40 -8.61 -5.23
CA SER A 17 -5.86 -8.50 -5.38
C SER A 17 -6.30 -7.04 -5.34
N THR A 18 -7.54 -6.79 -5.74
CA THR A 18 -8.19 -5.48 -5.64
C THR A 18 -9.66 -5.66 -5.29
N ASP A 19 -10.21 -4.82 -4.43
CA ASP A 19 -11.66 -4.80 -4.13
C ASP A 19 -12.22 -3.38 -4.26
N LEU A 20 -12.99 -3.13 -5.31
CA LEU A 20 -13.59 -1.81 -5.59
C LEU A 20 -14.70 -1.44 -4.60
N HIS A 21 -15.38 -2.43 -4.01
CA HIS A 21 -16.56 -2.22 -3.19
C HIS A 21 -16.26 -2.18 -1.69
N TYR A 22 -15.00 -2.44 -1.30
CA TYR A 22 -14.52 -2.28 0.07
C TYR A 22 -14.15 -0.83 0.41
N GLU A 23 -13.98 -0.54 1.70
CA GLU A 23 -13.53 0.77 2.19
C GLU A 23 -12.09 1.08 1.75
N GLY A 24 -11.86 2.31 1.28
CA GLY A 24 -10.57 2.71 0.71
C GLY A 24 -9.41 2.55 1.69
N SER A 25 -8.46 1.68 1.34
CA SER A 25 -7.29 1.29 2.17
C SER A 25 -6.30 0.48 1.33
N ILE A 26 -5.15 0.12 1.91
CA ILE A 26 -4.29 -0.95 1.41
C ILE A 26 -4.15 -2.04 2.47
N SER A 27 -4.53 -3.27 2.12
CA SER A 27 -4.24 -4.44 2.96
C SER A 27 -2.83 -4.93 2.65
N ILE A 28 -1.98 -5.03 3.67
CA ILE A 28 -0.58 -5.43 3.55
C ILE A 28 -0.33 -6.62 4.48
N ASP A 29 0.36 -7.65 3.99
CA ASP A 29 0.86 -8.76 4.81
C ASP A 29 1.47 -8.24 6.11
N THR A 30 0.95 -8.74 7.23
CA THR A 30 1.43 -8.38 8.57
C THR A 30 2.94 -8.58 8.78
N GLU A 31 3.56 -9.56 8.12
CA GLU A 31 5.02 -9.74 8.15
C GLU A 31 5.74 -8.58 7.46
N LEU A 32 5.24 -8.12 6.30
CA LEU A 32 5.79 -6.97 5.59
C LEU A 32 5.57 -5.67 6.37
N MET A 33 4.39 -5.48 6.99
CA MET A 33 4.13 -4.35 7.87
C MET A 33 5.12 -4.32 9.03
N ALA A 34 5.37 -5.46 9.69
CA ALA A 34 6.31 -5.55 10.80
C ALA A 34 7.76 -5.25 10.36
N LEU A 35 8.20 -5.83 9.23
CA LEU A 35 9.54 -5.61 8.69
C LEU A 35 9.79 -4.17 8.25
N ALA A 36 8.76 -3.51 7.72
CA ALA A 36 8.82 -2.11 7.32
C ALA A 36 8.50 -1.14 8.47
N ASP A 37 8.14 -1.61 9.67
CA ASP A 37 7.56 -0.79 10.74
C ASP A 37 6.41 0.09 10.21
N ILE A 38 5.40 -0.49 9.57
CA ILE A 38 4.15 0.18 9.21
C ILE A 38 3.06 -0.27 10.19
N ARG A 39 2.33 0.68 10.77
CA ARG A 39 1.24 0.41 11.71
C ARG A 39 -0.10 0.35 10.99
N GLU A 40 -1.02 -0.42 11.55
CA GLU A 40 -2.42 -0.34 11.17
C GLU A 40 -2.92 1.12 11.36
N TRP A 41 -3.70 1.59 10.39
CA TRP A 41 -4.18 2.97 10.26
C TRP A 41 -3.09 4.03 9.98
N GLU A 42 -1.83 3.64 9.74
CA GLU A 42 -0.78 4.58 9.33
C GLU A 42 -1.04 5.08 7.89
N GLN A 43 -0.94 6.39 7.69
CA GLN A 43 -1.03 6.98 6.35
C GLN A 43 0.15 6.48 5.51
N VAL A 44 -0.14 6.05 4.28
CA VAL A 44 0.85 5.61 3.31
C VAL A 44 0.64 6.30 1.97
N ALA A 45 1.74 6.54 1.26
CA ALA A 45 1.73 6.85 -0.16
C ALA A 45 2.01 5.57 -0.97
N VAL A 46 1.19 5.33 -1.99
CA VAL A 46 1.32 4.20 -2.92
C VAL A 46 1.72 4.73 -4.28
N LEU A 47 2.78 4.16 -4.83
CA LEU A 47 3.34 4.53 -6.14
C LEU A 47 3.33 3.28 -7.02
N ASP A 48 2.48 3.26 -8.03
CA ASP A 48 2.42 2.19 -9.02
C ASP A 48 3.54 2.39 -10.06
N VAL A 49 4.40 1.37 -10.21
CA VAL A 49 5.56 1.38 -11.10
C VAL A 49 5.16 1.11 -12.55
N ASP A 50 4.10 0.33 -12.76
CA ASP A 50 3.71 -0.14 -14.09
C ASP A 50 2.87 0.93 -14.82
N ASN A 51 1.99 1.66 -14.12
CA ASN A 51 1.15 2.70 -14.74
C ASN A 51 1.47 4.14 -14.30
N GLY A 52 2.32 4.33 -13.29
CA GLY A 52 2.73 5.64 -12.80
C GLY A 52 1.75 6.36 -11.86
N ALA A 53 0.63 5.71 -11.47
CA ALA A 53 -0.32 6.26 -10.52
C ALA A 53 0.34 6.52 -9.15
N ARG A 54 -0.07 7.62 -8.51
CA ARG A 54 0.44 8.04 -7.20
C ARG A 54 -0.72 8.54 -6.36
N PHE A 55 -0.90 7.96 -5.19
CA PHE A 55 -2.02 8.30 -4.31
C PHE A 55 -1.68 8.02 -2.85
N GLU A 56 -2.49 8.57 -1.95
CA GLU A 56 -2.37 8.38 -0.51
C GLU A 56 -3.59 7.62 0.03
N THR A 57 -3.37 6.78 1.03
CA THR A 57 -4.41 6.05 1.76
C THR A 57 -3.87 5.66 3.14
N TYR A 58 -4.44 4.65 3.81
CA TYR A 58 -3.92 4.09 5.05
C TYR A 58 -3.77 2.57 4.96
N ALA A 59 -2.84 2.01 5.74
CA ALA A 59 -2.57 0.58 5.79
C ALA A 59 -3.50 -0.16 6.77
N ILE A 60 -3.95 -1.35 6.40
CA ILE A 60 -4.63 -2.31 7.29
C ILE A 60 -3.96 -3.69 7.20
N PRO A 61 -4.04 -4.52 8.26
CA PRO A 61 -3.53 -5.89 8.24
C PRO A 61 -4.15 -6.72 7.12
N GLY A 62 -3.30 -7.40 6.36
CA GLY A 62 -3.69 -8.38 5.36
C GLY A 62 -3.19 -9.78 5.69
N ASP A 63 -3.69 -10.75 4.94
CA ASP A 63 -3.25 -12.14 4.96
C ASP A 63 -1.79 -12.29 4.47
N ARG A 64 -1.19 -13.45 4.72
CA ARG A 64 0.18 -13.75 4.28
C ARG A 64 0.31 -13.59 2.76
N GLY A 65 1.29 -12.79 2.35
CA GLY A 65 1.60 -12.43 0.97
C GLY A 65 0.70 -11.35 0.37
N GLN A 66 -0.32 -10.87 1.09
CA GLN A 66 -1.33 -9.98 0.52
C GLN A 66 -0.79 -8.55 0.31
N ILE A 67 -1.07 -7.99 -0.87
CA ILE A 67 -0.98 -6.58 -1.21
C ILE A 67 -2.25 -6.23 -1.98
N GLN A 68 -3.27 -5.76 -1.28
CA GLN A 68 -4.59 -5.49 -1.85
C GLN A 68 -4.93 -4.00 -1.78
N LEU A 69 -5.33 -3.41 -2.91
CA LEU A 69 -5.85 -2.05 -2.93
C LEU A 69 -7.38 -2.07 -2.93
N ASN A 70 -7.96 -1.32 -1.99
CA ASN A 70 -9.38 -1.32 -1.73
C ASN A 70 -10.06 0.01 -2.11
N GLY A 71 -11.36 -0.05 -2.35
CA GLY A 71 -12.22 1.10 -2.63
C GLY A 71 -11.75 1.90 -3.84
N ALA A 72 -11.70 3.22 -3.71
CA ALA A 72 -11.29 4.11 -4.80
C ALA A 72 -9.87 3.80 -5.33
N ALA A 73 -8.97 3.28 -4.49
CA ALA A 73 -7.61 2.93 -4.88
C ALA A 73 -7.55 1.72 -5.84
N ALA A 74 -8.57 0.84 -5.81
CA ALA A 74 -8.68 -0.29 -6.73
C ALA A 74 -8.79 0.15 -8.20
N ARG A 75 -9.19 1.40 -8.48
CA ARG A 75 -9.25 1.97 -9.84
C ARG A 75 -7.89 2.41 -10.37
N LEU A 76 -6.88 2.52 -9.51
CA LEU A 76 -5.58 3.12 -9.82
C LEU A 76 -4.49 2.07 -10.05
N VAL A 77 -4.80 0.79 -9.83
CA VAL A 77 -3.86 -0.34 -9.93
C VAL A 77 -4.56 -1.53 -10.57
N GLU A 78 -3.79 -2.51 -11.06
CA GLU A 78 -4.29 -3.82 -11.46
C GLU A 78 -3.53 -4.94 -10.73
N VAL A 79 -4.14 -6.12 -10.63
CA VAL A 79 -3.46 -7.31 -10.09
C VAL A 79 -2.23 -7.62 -10.94
N GLY A 80 -1.09 -7.85 -10.27
CA GLY A 80 0.21 -8.08 -10.91
C GLY A 80 1.05 -6.81 -11.08
N HIS A 81 0.49 -5.62 -10.90
CA HIS A 81 1.27 -4.38 -10.85
C HIS A 81 2.25 -4.38 -9.67
N ARG A 82 3.36 -3.67 -9.82
CA ARG A 82 4.38 -3.45 -8.80
C ARG A 82 4.16 -2.10 -8.18
N VAL A 83 3.97 -2.09 -6.87
CA VAL A 83 3.79 -0.87 -6.09
C VAL A 83 4.94 -0.65 -5.12
N ILE A 84 5.18 0.62 -4.81
CA ILE A 84 6.03 1.05 -3.71
C ILE A 84 5.12 1.71 -2.67
N VAL A 85 5.21 1.27 -1.41
CA VAL A 85 4.46 1.84 -0.29
C VAL A 85 5.44 2.62 0.59
N LEU A 86 5.11 3.86 0.94
CA LEU A 86 5.95 4.79 1.70
C LEU A 86 5.19 5.37 2.90
N THR A 87 5.87 5.63 4.01
CA THR A 87 5.38 6.45 5.14
C THR A 87 6.28 7.65 5.43
#